data_AF-A0A537RYN1-F1
#
_entry.id   AF-A0A537RYN1-F1
#
_cell.length_a   1.000
_cell.length_b   1.000
_cell.length_c   1.000
_cell.angle_alpha   90.00
_cell.angle_beta   90.00
_cell.angle_gamma   90.00
#
_symmetry.space_group_name_H-M   'P 1'
#
loop_
_entity.id
_entity.type
_entity.pdbx_description
1 polymer ?
#
loop_
_entity_poly.entity_id
_entity_poly.type
_entity_poly.pdbx_seq_one_letter_code
_entity_poly.pdbx_strand_id
1 'polypeptide(L)'
;MARSPRFHLCVLAAVTWLALLLGTTPGHHAAAQLLNPSSENLPLQVQADSGIEWQQNEKLYIARGNAVATRGPASVRADTLIAHYREVKGSSAAASTGGNTEIYRVEAEGNVTMTREGQAIVGDRAVYDLDQALMVVTGKALKLTTATDVVTARDSLEWYDQKQVAVARGNAVAIRNGKTIKADILTAYMVKSKPPEGKAPARPAKAPATPGAKPSLTPVAAPGAPAAAESKISRVDAQGHVVVTNATDTGRGDYGVYNADTGICTLVDNVVIARGKDVIKGQYGVMDLNKNVSRMLPTASGAPAGSPQRVQGLFIREDQAHGAGTEGGTPSGKGSSAAGKKP
;
A
#
# COMPACT_ATOMS: atom_id res chain seq x y z
N MET A 1 12.56 80.00 12.73
CA MET A 1 14.02 79.95 12.97
C MET A 1 14.39 78.49 13.14
N ALA A 2 14.95 77.85 12.10
CA ALA A 2 16.39 77.62 11.90
C ALA A 2 16.87 76.43 12.76
N ARG A 3 17.56 75.39 12.27
CA ARG A 3 18.26 75.10 11.02
C ARG A 3 18.55 73.59 11.00
N SER A 4 18.52 72.97 9.82
CA SER A 4 19.23 71.72 9.51
C SER A 4 20.67 72.03 9.04
N PRO A 5 21.61 71.08 9.20
CA PRO A 5 22.36 70.52 8.05
C PRO A 5 22.61 68.99 8.20
N ARG A 6 22.61 68.09 7.19
CA ARG A 6 23.40 67.93 5.93
C ARG A 6 24.92 67.81 6.21
N PHE A 7 25.75 66.86 5.74
CA PHE A 7 25.76 65.82 4.69
C PHE A 7 27.06 64.96 4.84
N HIS A 8 27.21 63.90 4.00
CA HIS A 8 28.41 63.08 3.62
C HIS A 8 28.30 61.61 4.08
N LEU A 9 27.92 60.62 3.26
CA LEU A 9 28.41 60.09 1.98
C LEU A 9 29.80 59.42 2.08
N CYS A 10 29.85 58.08 2.08
CA CYS A 10 30.98 57.28 1.57
C CYS A 10 30.61 55.80 1.28
N VAL A 11 30.57 55.49 -0.03
CA VAL A 11 31.12 54.31 -0.75
C VAL A 11 30.57 52.88 -0.53
N LEU A 12 29.86 52.42 -1.59
CA LEU A 12 29.86 51.12 -2.30
C LEU A 12 30.55 49.87 -1.70
N ALA A 13 29.78 48.77 -1.59
CA ALA A 13 30.18 47.43 -2.04
C ALA A 13 28.94 46.55 -2.32
N ALA A 14 28.90 45.92 -3.48
CA ALA A 14 27.82 45.08 -3.99
C ALA A 14 27.92 43.63 -3.48
N VAL A 15 26.79 43.01 -3.10
CA VAL A 15 26.56 41.56 -3.22
C VAL A 15 25.06 41.33 -3.46
N THR A 16 24.74 40.85 -4.65
CA THR A 16 23.45 40.26 -5.05
C THR A 16 23.25 38.90 -4.35
N TRP A 17 22.09 38.66 -3.73
CA TRP A 17 21.48 37.32 -3.65
C TRP A 17 19.95 37.40 -3.61
N LEU A 18 19.37 37.06 -4.77
CA LEU A 18 18.13 36.33 -5.00
C LEU A 18 17.37 35.87 -3.72
N ALA A 19 16.31 36.60 -3.34
CA ALA A 19 15.28 36.08 -2.46
C ALA A 19 14.25 35.32 -3.30
N LEU A 20 14.45 34.00 -3.31
CA LEU A 20 13.59 32.96 -3.83
C LEU A 20 12.12 33.17 -3.40
N LEU A 21 11.23 33.35 -4.38
CA LEU A 21 9.79 33.19 -4.16
C LEU A 21 9.57 31.79 -3.55
N LEU A 22 8.87 31.75 -2.42
CA LEU A 22 8.38 30.51 -1.83
C LEU A 22 7.47 29.80 -2.84
N GLY A 23 8.04 28.82 -3.54
CA GLY A 23 7.27 27.82 -4.24
C GLY A 23 6.55 26.96 -3.22
N THR A 24 5.26 27.20 -3.02
CA THR A 24 4.36 26.20 -2.45
C THR A 24 4.24 25.08 -3.47
N THR A 25 4.97 23.98 -3.29
CA THR A 25 4.76 22.78 -4.09
C THR A 25 3.52 22.05 -3.56
N PRO A 26 2.48 21.81 -4.39
CA PRO A 26 1.42 20.89 -4.03
C PRO A 26 2.00 19.48 -3.87
N GLY A 27 1.68 18.84 -2.75
CA GLY A 27 2.00 17.43 -2.53
C GLY A 27 1.03 16.53 -3.28
N HIS A 28 1.56 15.59 -4.04
CA HIS A 28 0.82 14.66 -4.90
C HIS A 28 0.86 13.25 -4.27
N HIS A 29 -0.30 12.61 -4.05
CA HIS A 29 -0.45 11.29 -3.39
C HIS A 29 -0.88 10.14 -4.33
N ALA A 30 -0.15 9.02 -4.32
CA ALA A 30 -0.23 7.98 -5.34
C ALA A 30 -1.60 7.25 -5.47
N ALA A 31 -2.29 6.92 -4.37
CA ALA A 31 -3.53 6.12 -4.46
C ALA A 31 -4.81 6.95 -4.68
N ALA A 32 -4.85 8.19 -4.19
CA ALA A 32 -6.00 9.08 -4.35
C ALA A 32 -5.98 9.90 -5.63
N GLN A 33 -4.81 10.26 -6.20
CA GLN A 33 -4.83 11.03 -7.46
C GLN A 33 -5.27 10.21 -8.69
N LEU A 34 -5.53 8.92 -8.52
CA LEU A 34 -6.16 8.16 -9.59
C LEU A 34 -7.55 8.70 -9.93
N LEU A 35 -8.25 9.23 -8.92
CA LEU A 35 -9.60 9.80 -9.04
C LEU A 35 -9.71 11.24 -8.53
N ASN A 36 -8.66 11.80 -7.91
CA ASN A 36 -8.64 13.19 -7.45
C ASN A 36 -8.41 14.17 -8.63
N PRO A 37 -9.39 15.01 -8.97
CA PRO A 37 -9.30 15.95 -10.07
C PRO A 37 -8.41 17.16 -9.78
N SER A 38 -7.97 17.36 -8.54
CA SER A 38 -7.42 18.63 -8.07
C SER A 38 -5.90 18.65 -7.91
N SER A 39 -5.22 17.52 -8.06
CA SER A 39 -3.80 17.45 -7.70
C SER A 39 -2.90 17.91 -8.84
N GLU A 40 -3.16 17.48 -10.08
CA GLU A 40 -2.36 17.90 -11.24
C GLU A 40 -3.29 18.50 -12.27
N ASN A 41 -2.97 19.71 -12.77
CA ASN A 41 -3.65 20.38 -13.90
C ASN A 41 -3.46 19.62 -15.23
N LEU A 42 -3.43 18.30 -15.18
CA LEU A 42 -3.40 17.41 -16.32
C LEU A 42 -4.82 17.22 -16.84
N PRO A 43 -5.01 17.22 -18.17
CA PRO A 43 -6.32 17.01 -18.75
C PRO A 43 -6.85 15.62 -18.37
N LEU A 44 -8.14 15.55 -18.05
CA LEU A 44 -8.90 14.31 -17.94
C LEU A 44 -9.43 13.95 -19.32
N GLN A 45 -9.06 12.79 -19.82
CA GLN A 45 -9.63 12.23 -21.05
C GLN A 45 -10.57 11.09 -20.68
N VAL A 46 -11.75 11.05 -21.31
CA VAL A 46 -12.75 10.00 -21.11
C VAL A 46 -13.15 9.42 -22.46
N GLN A 47 -13.22 8.10 -22.54
CA GLN A 47 -13.63 7.33 -23.71
C GLN A 47 -14.67 6.28 -23.30
N ALA A 48 -15.63 6.00 -24.18
CA ALA A 48 -16.67 5.00 -23.95
C ALA A 48 -17.26 4.55 -25.28
N ASP A 49 -17.60 3.26 -25.39
CA ASP A 49 -18.10 2.65 -26.63
C ASP A 49 -19.59 2.95 -26.87
N SER A 50 -20.38 3.01 -25.79
CA SER A 50 -21.84 3.25 -25.84
C SER A 50 -22.21 4.71 -25.65
N GLY A 51 -21.22 5.60 -25.56
CA GLY A 51 -21.40 7.05 -25.47
C GLY A 51 -21.17 7.65 -24.09
N ILE A 52 -21.18 8.98 -24.07
CA ILE A 52 -21.04 9.80 -22.88
C ILE A 52 -22.28 10.69 -22.77
N GLU A 53 -22.97 10.60 -21.65
CA GLU A 53 -24.16 11.36 -21.34
C GLU A 53 -23.86 12.43 -20.29
N TRP A 54 -24.44 13.61 -20.50
CA TRP A 54 -24.53 14.63 -19.48
C TRP A 54 -25.98 14.77 -19.04
N GLN A 55 -26.29 14.33 -17.82
CA GLN A 55 -27.61 14.40 -17.25
C GLN A 55 -27.67 15.60 -16.30
N GLN A 56 -28.06 16.76 -16.84
CA GLN A 56 -27.96 18.03 -16.10
C GLN A 56 -28.91 18.10 -14.90
N ASN A 57 -30.13 17.55 -15.02
CA ASN A 57 -31.11 17.54 -13.92
C ASN A 57 -30.62 16.69 -12.74
N GLU A 58 -30.02 15.55 -13.02
CA GLU A 58 -29.44 14.63 -12.03
C GLU A 58 -28.03 15.04 -11.58
N LYS A 59 -27.42 15.99 -12.29
CA LYS A 59 -26.04 16.47 -12.11
C LYS A 59 -24.99 15.37 -12.23
N LEU A 60 -25.09 14.58 -13.29
CA LEU A 60 -24.21 13.46 -13.59
C LEU A 60 -23.53 13.58 -14.96
N TYR A 61 -22.27 13.17 -15.03
CA TYR A 61 -21.65 12.71 -16.27
C TYR A 61 -21.57 11.19 -16.23
N ILE A 62 -21.96 10.51 -17.32
CA ILE A 62 -21.97 9.05 -17.39
C ILE A 62 -21.31 8.60 -18.68
N ALA A 63 -20.27 7.77 -18.58
CA ALA A 63 -19.61 7.13 -19.71
C ALA A 63 -19.93 5.63 -19.67
N ARG A 64 -20.51 5.07 -20.75
CA ARG A 64 -20.97 3.66 -20.80
C ARG A 64 -20.27 2.85 -21.88
N GLY A 65 -20.03 1.58 -21.56
CA GLY A 65 -19.43 0.58 -22.45
C GLY A 65 -17.92 0.73 -22.49
N ASN A 66 -17.20 -0.21 -21.85
CA ASN A 66 -15.74 -0.22 -21.74
C ASN A 66 -15.15 1.16 -21.42
N ALA A 67 -15.78 1.88 -20.50
CA ALA A 67 -15.45 3.25 -20.18
C ALA A 67 -14.03 3.35 -19.62
N VAL A 68 -13.25 4.28 -20.15
CA VAL A 68 -11.88 4.54 -19.75
C VAL A 68 -11.71 6.02 -19.43
N ALA A 69 -11.24 6.32 -18.22
CA ALA A 69 -10.77 7.64 -17.83
C ALA A 69 -9.25 7.62 -17.67
N THR A 70 -8.56 8.60 -18.23
CA THR A 70 -7.10 8.76 -18.11
C THR A 70 -6.74 10.18 -17.70
N ARG A 71 -5.74 10.28 -16.80
CA ARG A 71 -5.18 11.55 -16.35
C ARG A 71 -3.71 11.36 -16.03
N GLY A 72 -2.82 11.90 -16.87
CA GLY A 72 -1.39 11.63 -16.74
C GLY A 72 -1.10 10.12 -16.78
N PRO A 73 -0.32 9.57 -15.82
CA PRO A 73 -0.03 8.14 -15.75
C PRO A 73 -1.16 7.31 -15.13
N ALA A 74 -2.23 7.94 -14.63
CA ALA A 74 -3.36 7.26 -14.02
C ALA A 74 -4.42 6.87 -15.07
N SER A 75 -4.99 5.67 -14.92
CA SER A 75 -6.11 5.18 -15.72
C SER A 75 -7.11 4.42 -14.86
N VAL A 76 -8.39 4.62 -15.13
CA VAL A 76 -9.51 3.86 -14.57
C VAL A 76 -10.28 3.27 -15.74
N ARG A 77 -10.54 1.96 -15.71
CA ARG A 77 -11.39 1.23 -16.65
C ARG A 77 -12.55 0.60 -15.91
N ALA A 78 -13.74 0.63 -16.50
CA ALA A 78 -14.93 -0.03 -15.98
C ALA A 78 -15.97 -0.22 -17.09
N ASP A 79 -17.05 -0.95 -16.82
CA ASP A 79 -18.18 -1.03 -17.76
C ASP A 79 -18.92 0.32 -17.83
N THR A 80 -19.03 1.02 -16.69
CA THR A 80 -19.61 2.36 -16.58
C THR A 80 -18.79 3.23 -15.62
N LEU A 81 -18.55 4.50 -16.01
CA LEU A 81 -17.99 5.53 -15.14
C LEU A 81 -19.03 6.64 -14.92
N ILE A 82 -19.23 7.04 -13.67
CA ILE A 82 -20.21 8.06 -13.27
C ILE A 82 -19.47 9.14 -12.47
N ALA A 83 -19.65 10.41 -12.83
CA ALA A 83 -19.15 11.53 -12.04
C ALA A 83 -20.31 12.42 -11.60
N HIS A 84 -20.49 12.57 -10.29
CA HIS A 84 -21.45 13.48 -9.70
C HIS A 84 -20.81 14.86 -9.58
N TYR A 85 -21.51 15.86 -10.08
CA TYR A 85 -21.06 17.25 -9.97
C TYR A 85 -22.06 18.11 -9.20
N ARG A 86 -21.56 19.24 -8.71
CA ARG A 86 -22.35 20.32 -8.14
C ARG A 86 -21.97 21.63 -8.79
N GLU A 87 -22.87 22.59 -8.76
CA GLU A 87 -22.55 23.96 -9.17
C GLU A 87 -21.88 24.68 -8.00
N VAL A 88 -20.80 25.41 -8.29
CA VAL A 88 -20.05 26.22 -7.33
C VAL A 88 -20.20 27.70 -7.68
N LYS A 89 -20.48 28.53 -6.67
CA LYS A 89 -20.53 29.99 -6.85
C LYS A 89 -19.10 30.51 -6.90
N GLY A 90 -18.68 30.97 -8.08
CA GLY A 90 -17.32 31.45 -8.33
C GLY A 90 -16.42 30.32 -8.83
N SER A 91 -15.80 30.53 -9.98
CA SER A 91 -14.94 29.55 -10.62
C SER A 91 -13.61 29.45 -9.85
N SER A 92 -13.39 28.35 -9.13
CA SER A 92 -12.03 27.91 -8.82
C SER A 92 -11.53 27.11 -10.02
N ALA A 93 -10.57 27.67 -10.75
CA ALA A 93 -9.98 27.05 -11.95
C ALA A 93 -9.31 25.69 -11.68
N ALA A 94 -9.12 25.29 -10.41
CA ALA A 94 -8.41 24.07 -10.01
C ALA A 94 -9.27 22.78 -10.00
N ALA A 95 -10.59 22.88 -10.17
CA ALA A 95 -11.50 21.72 -10.20
C ALA A 95 -12.54 21.75 -11.34
N SER A 96 -12.47 22.75 -12.21
CA SER A 96 -13.46 22.97 -13.25
C SER A 96 -13.23 22.03 -14.44
N THR A 97 -14.26 21.24 -14.77
CA THR A 97 -14.32 20.45 -16.02
C THR A 97 -14.97 21.26 -17.15
N GLY A 98 -14.86 22.60 -17.10
CA GLY A 98 -15.64 23.55 -17.90
C GLY A 98 -16.89 24.01 -17.16
N GLY A 99 -17.05 25.32 -16.97
CA GLY A 99 -18.18 25.93 -16.25
C GLY A 99 -17.99 26.04 -14.73
N ASN A 100 -19.01 26.58 -14.05
CA ASN A 100 -19.09 26.75 -12.59
C ASN A 100 -19.42 25.42 -11.87
N THR A 101 -18.81 24.31 -12.29
CA THR A 101 -19.15 22.98 -11.77
C THR A 101 -17.92 22.27 -11.20
N GLU A 102 -18.15 21.56 -10.10
CA GLU A 102 -17.16 20.79 -9.35
C GLU A 102 -17.63 19.33 -9.26
N ILE A 103 -16.79 18.38 -9.65
CA ILE A 103 -17.03 16.96 -9.38
C ILE A 103 -16.71 16.71 -7.91
N TYR A 104 -17.61 16.09 -7.16
CA TYR A 104 -17.41 15.78 -5.74
C TYR A 104 -17.45 14.27 -5.44
N ARG A 105 -17.90 13.45 -6.40
CA ARG A 105 -17.91 11.99 -6.28
C ARG A 105 -17.75 11.33 -7.64
N VAL A 106 -16.98 10.26 -7.69
CA VAL A 106 -16.77 9.45 -8.89
C VAL A 106 -17.04 7.98 -8.57
N GLU A 107 -17.70 7.29 -9.48
CA GLU A 107 -18.01 5.88 -9.39
C GLU A 107 -17.55 5.14 -10.65
N ALA A 108 -17.05 3.93 -10.46
CA ALA A 108 -16.69 3.00 -11.49
C ALA A 108 -17.41 1.68 -11.21
N GLU A 109 -18.15 1.17 -12.19
CA GLU A 109 -19.01 0.00 -12.03
C GLU A 109 -18.72 -1.04 -13.12
N GLY A 110 -18.56 -2.29 -12.70
CA GLY A 110 -18.25 -3.43 -13.56
C GLY A 110 -16.78 -3.48 -13.98
N ASN A 111 -16.14 -4.65 -13.82
CA ASN A 111 -14.78 -4.95 -14.29
C ASN A 111 -13.75 -3.84 -13.99
N VAL A 112 -13.80 -3.27 -12.78
CA VAL A 112 -13.01 -2.10 -12.43
C VAL A 112 -11.53 -2.44 -12.39
N THR A 113 -10.74 -1.71 -13.18
CA THR A 113 -9.28 -1.78 -13.15
C THR A 113 -8.70 -0.37 -13.09
N MET A 114 -7.86 -0.14 -12.10
CA MET A 114 -7.31 1.15 -11.73
C MET A 114 -5.79 1.04 -11.73
N THR A 115 -5.09 1.83 -12.55
CA THR A 115 -3.63 1.70 -12.72
C THR A 115 -2.91 3.04 -12.64
N ARG A 116 -1.77 3.07 -11.96
CA ARG A 116 -0.85 4.22 -11.94
C ARG A 116 0.56 3.79 -11.56
N GLU A 117 1.56 4.21 -12.32
CA GLU A 117 2.98 4.10 -11.96
C GLU A 117 3.37 2.73 -11.34
N GLY A 118 2.99 1.63 -12.01
CA GLY A 118 3.32 0.26 -11.55
C GLY A 118 2.41 -0.30 -10.44
N GLN A 119 1.42 0.46 -9.99
CA GLN A 119 0.33 0.00 -9.14
C GLN A 119 -0.91 -0.34 -9.98
N ALA A 120 -1.58 -1.44 -9.63
CA ALA A 120 -2.86 -1.84 -10.18
C ALA A 120 -3.82 -2.27 -9.07
N ILE A 121 -5.06 -1.81 -9.12
CA ILE A 121 -6.17 -2.23 -8.26
C ILE A 121 -7.27 -2.81 -9.14
N VAL A 122 -7.81 -3.96 -8.78
CA VAL A 122 -8.94 -4.59 -9.45
C VAL A 122 -10.09 -4.85 -8.48
N GLY A 123 -11.32 -4.72 -8.97
CA GLY A 123 -12.56 -4.95 -8.23
C GLY A 123 -13.78 -4.90 -9.14
N ASP A 124 -14.98 -4.96 -8.56
CA ASP A 124 -16.24 -4.91 -9.31
C ASP A 124 -16.85 -3.50 -9.28
N ARG A 125 -16.57 -2.73 -8.23
CA ARG A 125 -17.02 -1.34 -8.08
C ARG A 125 -15.99 -0.53 -7.30
N ALA A 126 -15.78 0.72 -7.69
CA ALA A 126 -14.99 1.68 -6.94
C ALA A 126 -15.75 3.01 -6.80
N VAL A 127 -15.78 3.57 -5.60
CA VAL A 127 -16.32 4.90 -5.34
C VAL A 127 -15.24 5.74 -4.71
N TYR A 128 -15.07 6.95 -5.22
CA TYR A 128 -14.26 7.98 -4.58
C TYR A 128 -15.14 9.17 -4.23
N ASP A 129 -15.25 9.43 -2.93
CA ASP A 129 -15.86 10.63 -2.39
C ASP A 129 -14.74 11.65 -2.19
N LEU A 130 -14.77 12.73 -2.98
CA LEU A 130 -13.72 13.74 -2.97
C LEU A 130 -13.84 14.69 -1.78
N ASP A 131 -15.06 14.90 -1.28
CA ASP A 131 -15.30 15.73 -0.10
C ASP A 131 -14.72 15.06 1.15
N GLN A 132 -14.92 13.74 1.27
CA GLN A 132 -14.35 12.93 2.35
C GLN A 132 -12.91 12.47 2.08
N ALA A 133 -12.44 12.61 0.84
CA ALA A 133 -11.19 12.07 0.35
C ALA A 133 -11.03 10.57 0.69
N LEU A 134 -12.10 9.80 0.44
CA LEU A 134 -12.22 8.38 0.75
C LEU A 134 -12.52 7.59 -0.53
N MET A 135 -11.65 6.63 -0.83
CA MET A 135 -11.88 5.65 -1.89
C MET A 135 -12.26 4.31 -1.28
N VAL A 136 -13.28 3.66 -1.83
CA VAL A 136 -13.71 2.31 -1.46
C VAL A 136 -13.85 1.46 -2.71
N VAL A 137 -13.16 0.33 -2.75
CA VAL A 137 -13.21 -0.66 -3.82
C VAL A 137 -13.80 -1.95 -3.27
N THR A 138 -14.82 -2.48 -3.94
CA THR A 138 -15.57 -3.68 -3.55
C THR A 138 -15.70 -4.65 -4.72
N GLY A 139 -15.81 -5.96 -4.44
CA GLY A 139 -16.02 -6.98 -5.48
C GLY A 139 -15.57 -8.37 -5.04
N LYS A 140 -15.69 -9.35 -5.95
CA LYS A 140 -15.39 -10.75 -5.67
C LYS A 140 -13.90 -11.10 -5.72
N ALA A 141 -13.11 -10.32 -6.45
CA ALA A 141 -11.70 -10.59 -6.72
C ALA A 141 -10.79 -9.39 -6.38
N LEU A 142 -11.03 -8.77 -5.21
CA LEU A 142 -10.29 -7.59 -4.78
C LEU A 142 -8.80 -7.86 -4.67
N LYS A 143 -8.02 -7.11 -5.45
CA LYS A 143 -6.57 -7.22 -5.43
C LYS A 143 -5.92 -5.88 -5.75
N LEU A 144 -4.95 -5.51 -4.92
CA LEU A 144 -3.98 -4.46 -5.19
C LEU A 144 -2.63 -5.12 -5.46
N THR A 145 -1.96 -4.67 -6.51
CA THR A 145 -0.62 -5.12 -6.90
C THR A 145 0.28 -3.91 -7.09
N THR A 146 1.49 -3.97 -6.57
CA THR A 146 2.59 -3.03 -6.85
C THR A 146 3.79 -3.80 -7.39
N ALA A 147 4.92 -3.13 -7.61
CA ALA A 147 6.17 -3.78 -7.99
C ALA A 147 6.64 -4.84 -6.97
N THR A 148 6.36 -4.65 -5.67
CA THR A 148 6.87 -5.52 -4.60
C THR A 148 5.78 -6.20 -3.77
N ASP A 149 4.54 -5.72 -3.88
CA ASP A 149 3.47 -6.06 -2.95
C ASP A 149 2.22 -6.58 -3.66
N VAL A 150 1.55 -7.53 -3.01
CA VAL A 150 0.20 -7.97 -3.38
C VAL A 150 -0.68 -7.91 -2.14
N VAL A 151 -1.85 -7.28 -2.23
CA VAL A 151 -2.85 -7.24 -1.17
C VAL A 151 -4.19 -7.74 -1.72
N THR A 152 -4.84 -8.64 -1.00
CA THR A 152 -6.19 -9.14 -1.32
C THR A 152 -7.11 -9.00 -0.11
N ALA A 153 -8.40 -8.87 -0.38
CA ALA A 153 -9.45 -8.74 0.63
C ALA A 153 -10.74 -9.40 0.12
N ARG A 154 -11.67 -9.72 1.03
CA ARG A 154 -13.00 -10.25 0.68
C ARG A 154 -14.03 -9.14 0.56
N ASP A 155 -13.99 -8.16 1.46
CA ASP A 155 -15.08 -7.20 1.64
C ASP A 155 -14.77 -5.85 0.98
N SER A 156 -13.61 -5.25 1.30
CA SER A 156 -13.23 -3.95 0.74
C SER A 156 -11.72 -3.71 0.73
N LEU A 157 -11.30 -2.85 -0.20
CA LEU A 157 -10.05 -2.10 -0.14
C LEU A 157 -10.38 -0.62 -0.05
N GLU A 158 -9.89 0.05 1.00
CA GLU A 158 -10.20 1.43 1.32
C GLU A 158 -8.93 2.28 1.34
N TRP A 159 -9.04 3.53 0.89
CA TRP A 159 -7.98 4.53 0.98
C TRP A 159 -8.52 5.83 1.57
N TYR A 160 -7.97 6.21 2.72
CA TYR A 160 -8.27 7.46 3.42
C TYR A 160 -7.15 8.46 3.09
N ASP A 161 -7.37 9.32 2.10
CA ASP A 161 -6.32 10.17 1.55
C ASP A 161 -5.79 11.16 2.60
N GLN A 162 -6.68 11.89 3.28
CA GLN A 162 -6.26 12.85 4.30
C GLN A 162 -5.43 12.21 5.43
N LYS A 163 -5.69 10.93 5.74
CA LYS A 163 -5.02 10.18 6.81
C LYS A 163 -3.78 9.43 6.31
N GLN A 164 -3.62 9.25 5.00
CA GLN A 164 -2.60 8.39 4.40
C GLN A 164 -2.65 6.96 4.93
N VAL A 165 -3.87 6.43 5.02
CA VAL A 165 -4.15 5.09 5.56
C VAL A 165 -4.88 4.25 4.51
N ALA A 166 -4.39 3.04 4.29
CA ALA A 166 -5.10 2.02 3.51
C ALA A 166 -5.68 0.96 4.44
N VAL A 167 -6.89 0.46 4.14
CA VAL A 167 -7.53 -0.62 4.92
C VAL A 167 -7.98 -1.72 3.97
N ALA A 168 -7.62 -2.96 4.27
CA ALA A 168 -8.13 -4.16 3.61
C ALA A 168 -9.01 -4.93 4.60
N ARG A 169 -10.24 -5.26 4.22
CA ARG A 169 -11.24 -5.88 5.10
C ARG A 169 -11.74 -7.23 4.60
N GLY A 170 -11.92 -8.14 5.55
CA GLY A 170 -12.41 -9.49 5.33
C GLY A 170 -11.31 -10.39 4.81
N ASN A 171 -10.79 -11.27 5.66
CA ASN A 171 -9.73 -12.23 5.32
C ASN A 171 -8.57 -11.59 4.54
N ALA A 172 -8.15 -10.41 4.98
CA ALA A 172 -7.14 -9.61 4.31
C ALA A 172 -5.78 -10.32 4.31
N VAL A 173 -5.11 -10.29 3.16
CA VAL A 173 -3.78 -10.90 2.96
C VAL A 173 -2.87 -9.87 2.32
N ALA A 174 -1.70 -9.62 2.90
CA ALA A 174 -0.64 -8.82 2.32
C ALA A 174 0.62 -9.68 2.13
N ILE A 175 1.20 -9.63 0.94
CA ILE A 175 2.42 -10.34 0.56
C ILE A 175 3.45 -9.30 0.12
N ARG A 176 4.65 -9.34 0.71
CA ARG A 176 5.78 -8.48 0.36
C ARG A 176 7.08 -9.27 0.42
N ASN A 177 7.81 -9.33 -0.69
CA ASN A 177 9.09 -10.05 -0.78
C ASN A 177 9.01 -11.48 -0.20
N GLY A 178 7.96 -12.23 -0.54
CA GLY A 178 7.69 -13.59 -0.05
C GLY A 178 7.18 -13.71 1.39
N LYS A 179 7.16 -12.62 2.17
CA LYS A 179 6.58 -12.59 3.51
C LYS A 179 5.08 -12.34 3.42
N THR A 180 4.31 -13.01 4.26
CA THR A 180 2.84 -12.92 4.26
C THR A 180 2.33 -12.49 5.63
N ILE A 181 1.36 -11.56 5.63
CA ILE A 181 0.56 -11.20 6.80
C ILE A 181 -0.91 -11.44 6.43
N LYS A 182 -1.64 -12.19 7.25
CA LYS A 182 -3.08 -12.43 7.13
C LYS A 182 -3.78 -11.95 8.39
N ALA A 183 -4.99 -11.39 8.24
CA ALA A 183 -5.85 -10.98 9.34
C ALA A 183 -7.29 -10.78 8.86
N ASP A 184 -8.23 -10.56 9.77
CA ASP A 184 -9.58 -10.12 9.39
C ASP A 184 -9.55 -8.70 8.81
N ILE A 185 -8.72 -7.82 9.37
CA ILE A 185 -8.48 -6.46 8.90
C ILE A 185 -6.98 -6.16 8.90
N LEU A 186 -6.48 -5.58 7.81
CA LEU A 186 -5.15 -4.99 7.72
C LEU A 186 -5.25 -3.48 7.52
N THR A 187 -4.61 -2.70 8.38
CA THR A 187 -4.52 -1.24 8.29
C THR A 187 -3.08 -0.83 8.04
N ALA A 188 -2.78 -0.28 6.87
CA ALA A 188 -1.44 0.17 6.52
C ALA A 188 -1.32 1.70 6.62
N TYR A 189 -0.29 2.16 7.32
CA TYR A 189 0.07 3.56 7.45
C TYR A 189 1.17 3.90 6.46
N MET A 190 0.94 4.94 5.66
CA MET A 190 1.88 5.39 4.63
C MET A 190 2.67 6.61 5.13
N VAL A 191 3.96 6.63 4.84
CA VAL A 191 4.80 7.83 5.00
C VAL A 191 5.23 8.34 3.63
N LYS A 192 5.29 9.66 3.50
CA LYS A 192 5.84 10.32 2.31
C LYS A 192 7.33 9.96 2.25
N SER A 193 7.77 9.30 1.19
CA SER A 193 9.20 9.18 0.94
C SER A 193 9.75 10.55 0.53
N LYS A 194 10.91 10.93 1.08
CA LYS A 194 11.72 12.02 0.51
C LYS A 194 12.26 11.49 -0.82
N PRO A 195 12.17 12.23 -1.94
CA PRO A 195 12.84 11.83 -3.17
C PRO A 195 14.32 11.56 -2.88
N PRO A 196 14.94 10.52 -3.47
CA PRO A 196 16.37 10.33 -3.32
C PRO A 196 17.09 11.60 -3.79
N GLU A 197 17.91 12.20 -2.93
CA GLU A 197 18.83 13.28 -3.29
C GLU A 197 19.93 12.71 -4.21
N GLY A 198 19.59 12.55 -5.49
CA GLY A 198 20.46 12.06 -6.54
C GLY A 198 20.55 13.08 -7.67
N LYS A 199 21.78 13.51 -7.98
CA LYS A 199 22.16 14.57 -8.93
C LYS A 199 21.29 14.64 -10.20
N ALA A 200 20.81 15.84 -10.51
CA ALA A 200 20.14 16.15 -11.76
C ALA A 200 20.97 15.66 -12.97
N PRO A 201 20.41 14.88 -13.90
CA PRO A 201 21.09 14.56 -15.14
C PRO A 201 21.30 15.85 -15.94
N ALA A 202 22.53 16.03 -16.44
CA ALA A 202 22.92 17.19 -17.22
C ALA A 202 22.03 17.32 -18.47
N ARG A 203 21.45 18.51 -18.65
CA ARG A 203 20.70 18.90 -19.85
C ARG A 203 21.59 18.76 -21.09
N PRO A 204 21.19 17.99 -22.13
CA PRO A 204 21.88 18.06 -23.42
C PRO A 204 21.63 19.44 -24.06
N ALA A 205 22.68 19.98 -24.67
CA ALA A 205 22.68 21.28 -25.34
C ALA A 205 21.69 21.34 -26.52
N LYS A 206 21.14 22.53 -26.74
CA LYS A 206 20.20 22.89 -27.81
C LYS A 206 20.89 22.89 -29.17
N ALA A 207 20.28 22.27 -30.18
CA ALA A 207 20.63 22.42 -31.60
C ALA A 207 19.42 22.99 -32.40
N PRO A 208 19.64 23.65 -33.56
CA PRO A 208 18.73 24.65 -34.12
C PRO A 208 17.54 24.06 -34.90
N ALA A 209 16.46 24.85 -34.99
CA ALA A 209 15.24 24.53 -35.71
C ALA A 209 15.32 24.89 -37.21
N THR A 210 14.70 24.06 -38.06
CA THR A 210 14.34 24.40 -39.44
C THR A 210 12.82 24.25 -39.61
N PRO A 211 12.11 25.16 -40.29
CA PRO A 211 10.65 25.13 -40.39
C PRO A 211 10.15 24.40 -41.65
N GLY A 212 9.15 23.53 -41.50
CA GLY A 212 8.17 23.23 -42.56
C GLY A 212 7.88 21.75 -42.83
N ALA A 213 6.80 21.22 -42.24
CA ALA A 213 5.92 20.18 -42.83
C ALA A 213 4.67 19.97 -41.94
N LYS A 214 3.51 19.71 -42.56
CA LYS A 214 2.16 19.60 -41.97
C LYS A 214 2.01 18.41 -40.98
N PRO A 215 1.10 18.48 -39.98
CA PRO A 215 0.99 17.48 -38.93
C PRO A 215 0.22 16.23 -39.39
N SER A 216 0.89 15.07 -39.34
CA SER A 216 0.28 13.74 -39.32
C SER A 216 0.24 13.21 -37.89
N LEU A 217 -0.90 12.65 -37.48
CA LEU A 217 -1.11 12.08 -36.15
C LEU A 217 -0.46 10.69 -36.06
N THR A 218 0.75 10.65 -35.52
CA THR A 218 1.30 9.44 -34.88
C THR A 218 1.68 9.80 -33.43
N PRO A 219 1.50 8.89 -32.45
CA PRO A 219 1.83 9.21 -31.06
C PRO A 219 3.35 9.29 -30.90
N VAL A 220 3.84 10.48 -30.60
CA VAL A 220 5.22 10.70 -30.15
C VAL A 220 5.33 10.18 -28.72
N ALA A 221 6.23 9.22 -28.51
CA ALA A 221 6.66 8.80 -27.19
C ALA A 221 7.27 10.01 -26.45
N ALA A 222 6.68 10.39 -25.32
CA ALA A 222 7.19 11.46 -24.48
C ALA A 222 8.40 10.97 -23.66
N PRO A 223 9.52 11.72 -23.65
CA PRO A 223 10.67 11.42 -22.80
C PRO A 223 10.38 11.72 -21.31
N GLY A 224 10.91 10.82 -20.46
CA GLY A 224 10.83 10.73 -19.00
C GLY A 224 10.37 11.97 -18.22
N ALA A 225 9.16 11.87 -17.66
CA ALA A 225 8.72 12.69 -16.54
C ALA A 225 9.32 12.16 -15.22
N PRO A 226 9.68 13.03 -14.26
CA PRO A 226 10.25 12.63 -12.99
C PRO A 226 9.24 11.84 -12.16
N ALA A 227 9.69 10.73 -11.56
CA ALA A 227 8.89 9.85 -10.71
C ALA A 227 8.22 10.64 -9.58
N ALA A 228 6.88 10.57 -9.50
CA ALA A 228 6.16 11.02 -8.32
C ALA A 228 6.57 10.14 -7.12
N ALA A 229 6.76 10.75 -5.95
CA ALA A 229 7.36 10.10 -4.79
C ALA A 229 6.58 8.83 -4.37
N GLU A 230 7.27 7.69 -4.38
CA GLU A 230 6.72 6.38 -3.99
C GLU A 230 6.21 6.44 -2.55
N SER A 231 4.91 6.28 -2.34
CA SER A 231 4.36 6.23 -0.98
C SER A 231 4.82 4.93 -0.32
N LYS A 232 5.54 5.05 0.81
CA LYS A 232 6.15 3.91 1.49
C LYS A 232 5.27 3.49 2.67
N ILE A 233 4.94 2.20 2.77
CA ILE A 233 4.33 1.65 3.98
C ILE A 233 5.36 1.76 5.12
N SER A 234 5.01 2.41 6.23
CA SER A 234 5.83 2.45 7.45
C SER A 234 5.39 1.42 8.47
N ARG A 235 4.07 1.18 8.58
CA ARG A 235 3.47 0.31 9.58
C ARG A 235 2.24 -0.39 9.04
N VAL A 236 2.04 -1.64 9.45
CA VAL A 236 0.81 -2.40 9.21
C VAL A 236 0.29 -2.94 10.53
N ASP A 237 -0.95 -2.60 10.85
CA ASP A 237 -1.70 -3.17 11.97
C ASP A 237 -2.62 -4.28 11.46
N ALA A 238 -2.56 -5.44 12.10
CA ALA A 238 -3.28 -6.65 11.77
C ALA A 238 -4.22 -7.01 12.91
N GLN A 239 -5.51 -7.15 12.62
CA GLN A 239 -6.56 -7.36 13.62
C GLN A 239 -7.37 -8.61 13.29
N GLY A 240 -7.51 -9.50 14.27
CA GLY A 240 -8.30 -10.73 14.17
C GLY A 240 -7.57 -11.81 13.38
N HIS A 241 -7.49 -13.02 13.97
CA HIS A 241 -6.92 -14.22 13.35
C HIS A 241 -5.58 -13.97 12.64
N VAL A 242 -4.68 -13.25 13.31
CA VAL A 242 -3.44 -12.79 12.69
C VAL A 242 -2.52 -13.98 12.44
N VAL A 243 -2.04 -14.10 11.21
CA VAL A 243 -1.03 -15.08 10.82
C VAL A 243 0.08 -14.39 10.04
N VAL A 244 1.31 -14.53 10.52
CA VAL A 244 2.50 -13.96 9.90
C VAL A 244 3.43 -15.09 9.50
N THR A 245 3.86 -15.11 8.25
CA THR A 245 4.69 -16.18 7.69
C THR A 245 5.90 -15.58 6.96
N ASN A 246 7.08 -16.11 7.25
CA ASN A 246 8.29 -15.90 6.45
C ASN A 246 8.81 -17.25 5.91
N ALA A 247 10.07 -17.32 5.49
CA ALA A 247 10.63 -18.53 4.89
C ALA A 247 10.66 -19.75 5.84
N THR A 248 10.78 -19.55 7.16
CA THR A 248 11.03 -20.63 8.12
C THR A 248 10.00 -20.69 9.25
N ASP A 249 9.35 -19.58 9.54
CA ASP A 249 8.57 -19.36 10.75
C ASP A 249 7.13 -18.98 10.40
N THR A 250 6.20 -19.44 11.23
CA THR A 250 4.81 -18.98 11.23
C THR A 250 4.42 -18.53 12.64
N GLY A 251 4.12 -17.24 12.78
CA GLY A 251 3.52 -16.65 13.98
C GLY A 251 2.01 -16.52 13.85
N ARG A 252 1.29 -16.73 14.94
CA ARG A 252 -0.14 -16.49 15.09
C ARG A 252 -0.43 -15.66 16.33
N GLY A 253 -1.49 -14.87 16.31
CA GLY A 253 -2.01 -14.12 17.46
C GLY A 253 -3.34 -13.44 17.13
N ASP A 254 -3.92 -12.70 18.07
CA ASP A 254 -5.18 -11.97 17.83
C ASP A 254 -4.95 -10.57 17.26
N TYR A 255 -3.79 -9.97 17.58
CA TYR A 255 -3.36 -8.69 17.05
C TYR A 255 -1.88 -8.72 16.63
N GLY A 256 -1.53 -7.94 15.62
CA GLY A 256 -0.15 -7.81 15.16
C GLY A 256 0.19 -6.39 14.70
N VAL A 257 1.42 -5.95 14.98
CA VAL A 257 1.97 -4.70 14.47
C VAL A 257 3.26 -4.99 13.74
N TYR A 258 3.30 -4.68 12.45
CA TYR A 258 4.49 -4.80 11.62
C TYR A 258 5.06 -3.43 11.30
N ASN A 259 6.33 -3.21 11.61
CA ASN A 259 7.09 -2.04 11.17
C ASN A 259 7.87 -2.40 9.90
N ALA A 260 7.55 -1.71 8.80
CA ALA A 260 8.13 -1.99 7.49
C ALA A 260 9.57 -1.46 7.34
N ASP A 261 9.99 -0.49 8.17
CA ASP A 261 11.35 0.03 8.16
C ASP A 261 12.33 -0.95 8.83
N THR A 262 11.92 -1.52 9.97
CA THR A 262 12.77 -2.45 10.74
C THR A 262 12.56 -3.91 10.35
N GLY A 263 11.42 -4.24 9.76
CA GLY A 263 11.01 -5.62 9.48
C GLY A 263 10.51 -6.38 10.71
N ILE A 264 10.28 -5.69 11.84
CA ILE A 264 9.85 -6.30 13.09
C ILE A 264 8.32 -6.39 13.10
N CYS A 265 7.81 -7.60 13.28
CA CYS A 265 6.42 -7.87 13.60
C CYS A 265 6.27 -8.24 15.08
N THR A 266 5.36 -7.57 15.77
CA THR A 266 4.95 -7.90 17.13
C THR A 266 3.58 -8.56 17.08
N LEU A 267 3.40 -9.68 17.77
CA LEU A 267 2.14 -10.39 17.93
C LEU A 267 1.70 -10.33 19.39
N VAL A 268 0.41 -10.15 19.62
CA VAL A 268 -0.18 -10.01 20.94
C VAL A 268 -1.43 -10.90 21.03
N ASP A 269 -1.63 -11.46 22.22
CA ASP A 269 -2.71 -12.36 22.61
C ASP A 269 -2.75 -13.68 21.85
N ASN A 270 -2.90 -14.78 22.59
CA ASN A 270 -2.92 -16.16 22.05
C ASN A 270 -1.76 -16.47 21.08
N VAL A 271 -0.56 -16.00 21.42
CA VAL A 271 0.57 -16.02 20.48
C VAL A 271 1.17 -17.43 20.37
N VAL A 272 1.27 -17.90 19.14
CA VAL A 272 1.91 -19.18 18.81
C VAL A 272 2.91 -18.94 17.69
N ILE A 273 4.19 -19.24 17.93
CA ILE A 273 5.24 -19.21 16.90
C ILE A 273 5.68 -20.65 16.65
N ALA A 274 5.64 -21.06 15.38
CA ALA A 274 6.09 -22.37 14.95
C ALA A 274 7.26 -22.25 13.96
N ARG A 275 8.26 -23.12 14.10
CA ARG A 275 9.38 -23.29 13.17
C ARG A 275 9.54 -24.78 12.90
N GLY A 276 9.17 -25.22 11.70
CA GLY A 276 9.06 -26.65 11.41
C GLY A 276 8.10 -27.35 12.37
N LYS A 277 8.61 -28.31 13.16
CA LYS A 277 7.85 -29.04 14.18
C LYS A 277 7.91 -28.39 15.57
N ASP A 278 8.80 -27.41 15.77
CA ASP A 278 8.97 -26.74 17.05
C ASP A 278 7.90 -25.66 17.21
N VAL A 279 7.31 -25.59 18.41
CA VAL A 279 6.23 -24.66 18.72
C VAL A 279 6.49 -23.98 20.04
N ILE A 280 6.38 -22.65 20.05
CA ILE A 280 6.48 -21.82 21.25
C ILE A 280 5.17 -21.06 21.41
N LYS A 281 4.61 -21.08 22.62
CA LYS A 281 3.38 -20.39 22.99
C LYS A 281 3.64 -19.34 24.06
N GLY A 282 2.92 -18.22 23.98
CA GLY A 282 2.99 -17.13 24.94
C GLY A 282 1.92 -16.07 24.68
N GLN A 283 2.04 -14.92 25.32
CA GLN A 283 1.13 -13.79 25.12
C GLN A 283 1.70 -12.69 24.24
N TYR A 284 3.02 -12.67 24.06
CA TYR A 284 3.70 -11.63 23.29
C TYR A 284 4.83 -12.26 22.47
N GLY A 285 4.75 -12.14 21.16
CA GLY A 285 5.77 -12.62 20.22
C GLY A 285 6.39 -11.47 19.45
N VAL A 286 7.68 -11.55 19.19
CA VAL A 286 8.39 -10.64 18.29
C VAL A 286 9.07 -11.46 17.22
N MET A 287 8.81 -11.14 15.97
CA MET A 287 9.43 -11.76 14.80
C MET A 287 10.16 -10.69 14.02
N ASP A 288 11.49 -10.81 13.92
CA ASP A 288 12.29 -10.07 12.95
C ASP A 288 12.20 -10.82 11.60
N LEU A 289 11.38 -10.30 10.69
CA LEU A 289 11.13 -10.94 9.40
C LEU A 289 12.26 -10.71 8.38
N ASN A 290 13.25 -9.87 8.72
CA ASN A 290 14.44 -9.65 7.88
C ASN A 290 15.59 -10.56 8.32
N LYS A 291 15.77 -10.77 9.63
CA LYS A 291 16.83 -11.62 10.21
C LYS A 291 16.38 -13.04 10.52
N ASN A 292 15.09 -13.36 10.37
CA ASN A 292 14.48 -14.64 10.73
C ASN A 292 14.69 -15.00 12.22
N VAL A 293 14.64 -13.99 13.09
CA VAL A 293 14.78 -14.15 14.54
C VAL A 293 13.42 -14.00 15.18
N SER A 294 12.92 -15.07 15.80
CA SER A 294 11.66 -15.07 16.54
C SER A 294 11.95 -15.18 18.04
N ARG A 295 11.29 -14.34 18.84
CA ARG A 295 11.40 -14.30 20.30
C ARG A 295 10.01 -14.30 20.91
N MET A 296 9.78 -15.16 21.89
CA MET A 296 8.58 -15.14 22.72
C MET A 296 8.92 -14.46 24.06
N LEU A 297 8.06 -13.56 24.50
CA LEU A 297 8.16 -12.89 25.79
C LEU A 297 6.93 -13.23 26.64
N PRO A 298 7.10 -13.27 27.98
CA PRO A 298 6.00 -13.56 28.90
C PRO A 298 4.95 -12.45 28.91
N THR A 299 5.35 -11.20 28.72
CA THR A 299 4.47 -10.03 28.63
C THR A 299 5.16 -8.93 27.82
N ALA A 300 4.39 -7.94 27.34
CA ALA A 300 4.94 -6.76 26.69
C ALA A 300 5.91 -6.03 27.64
N SER A 301 7.01 -5.48 27.11
CA SER A 301 7.99 -4.75 27.91
C SER A 301 7.31 -3.56 28.63
N GLY A 302 7.09 -3.67 29.94
CA GLY A 302 6.47 -2.63 30.77
C GLY A 302 5.06 -2.93 31.33
N ALA A 303 4.51 -4.15 31.17
CA ALA A 303 3.24 -4.50 31.80
C ALA A 303 3.32 -4.54 33.35
N PRO A 304 2.27 -4.13 34.09
CA PRO A 304 2.23 -4.23 35.55
C PRO A 304 2.47 -5.67 36.02
N ALA A 305 3.16 -5.84 37.15
CA ALA A 305 3.45 -7.15 37.73
C ALA A 305 2.15 -7.87 38.18
N GLY A 306 1.49 -8.56 37.24
CA GLY A 306 0.28 -9.35 37.49
C GLY A 306 0.49 -10.76 36.95
N SER A 307 0.73 -11.71 37.85
CA SER A 307 1.00 -13.15 37.62
C SER A 307 2.12 -13.48 36.61
N PRO A 308 3.15 -14.27 36.98
CA PRO A 308 4.24 -14.62 36.07
C PRO A 308 3.70 -15.49 34.93
N GLN A 309 3.45 -14.88 33.78
CA GLN A 309 3.18 -15.62 32.56
C GLN A 309 4.46 -16.31 32.12
N ARG A 310 4.37 -17.62 31.89
CA ARG A 310 5.52 -18.44 31.50
C ARG A 310 5.39 -18.74 30.02
N VAL A 311 6.48 -18.52 29.29
CA VAL A 311 6.61 -19.00 27.91
C VAL A 311 6.75 -20.52 27.93
N GLN A 312 6.04 -21.22 27.06
CA GLN A 312 6.15 -22.67 26.90
C GLN A 312 6.70 -23.00 25.51
N GLY A 313 7.78 -23.77 25.45
CA GLY A 313 8.36 -24.27 24.21
C GLY A 313 8.30 -25.79 24.14
N LEU A 314 7.81 -26.32 23.03
CA LEU A 314 7.89 -27.74 22.67
C LEU A 314 8.88 -27.86 21.51
N PHE A 315 9.94 -28.64 21.73
CA PHE A 315 10.96 -28.92 20.73
C PHE A 315 10.92 -30.40 20.41
N ILE A 316 10.71 -30.73 19.14
CA ILE A 316 10.53 -32.12 18.71
C ILE A 316 11.81 -32.58 18.03
N ARG A 317 12.46 -33.60 18.62
CA ARG A 317 13.66 -34.21 18.00
C ARG A 317 13.28 -34.96 16.73
N GLU A 318 14.11 -34.82 15.71
CA GLU A 318 13.85 -35.29 14.36
C GLU A 318 13.89 -36.82 14.23
N ASP A 319 14.55 -37.52 15.17
CA ASP A 319 14.73 -38.97 15.22
C ASP A 319 13.53 -39.75 15.82
N GLN A 320 12.67 -39.09 16.61
CA GLN A 320 11.52 -39.74 17.28
C GLN A 320 10.29 -39.92 16.39
N ALA A 321 10.31 -39.45 15.13
CA ALA A 321 9.17 -39.54 14.22
C ALA A 321 9.01 -40.92 13.53
N HIS A 322 9.96 -41.85 13.72
CA HIS A 322 9.95 -43.21 13.12
C HIS A 322 9.72 -44.36 14.12
N GLY A 323 9.38 -44.08 15.38
CA GLY A 323 9.36 -45.09 16.46
C GLY A 323 8.00 -45.47 17.05
N ALA A 324 6.87 -45.27 16.35
CA ALA A 324 5.55 -45.69 16.83
C ALA A 324 4.95 -46.78 15.92
N GLY A 325 5.34 -48.02 16.18
CA GLY A 325 4.94 -49.23 15.46
C GLY A 325 6.18 -49.94 14.96
N THR A 326 6.88 -50.73 15.75
CA THR A 326 6.48 -52.07 16.20
C THR A 326 7.52 -52.49 17.24
N GLU A 327 7.14 -52.92 18.44
CA GLU A 327 7.85 -53.93 19.25
C GLU A 327 7.26 -54.00 20.68
N GLY A 328 6.37 -54.96 20.89
CA GLY A 328 6.31 -55.74 22.12
C GLY A 328 6.44 -57.20 21.69
N GLY A 329 7.42 -58.00 22.10
CA GLY A 329 8.26 -57.96 23.28
C GLY A 329 7.85 -59.13 24.18
N THR A 330 8.52 -60.27 24.07
CA THR A 330 8.68 -61.21 25.19
C THR A 330 9.91 -62.10 24.97
N PRO A 331 10.93 -62.04 25.84
CA PRO A 331 11.78 -63.17 26.13
C PRO A 331 11.43 -63.70 27.53
N SER A 332 11.15 -64.99 27.64
CA SER A 332 11.18 -65.68 28.94
C SER A 332 11.73 -67.07 28.75
N GLY A 333 12.87 -67.33 29.40
CA GLY A 333 13.50 -68.65 29.43
C GLY A 333 13.16 -69.40 30.71
N LYS A 334 13.03 -70.72 30.61
CA LYS A 334 13.67 -71.73 31.48
C LYS A 334 13.17 -73.15 31.14
N GLY A 335 14.12 -74.07 30.92
CA GLY A 335 14.13 -75.35 31.61
C GLY A 335 13.61 -76.61 30.92
N SER A 336 14.57 -77.43 30.48
CA SER A 336 14.67 -78.89 30.70
C SER A 336 14.09 -79.90 29.68
N SER A 337 15.02 -80.79 29.29
CA SER A 337 14.88 -82.24 29.10
C SER A 337 14.64 -82.81 27.69
N ALA A 338 15.76 -83.38 27.19
CA ALA A 338 15.91 -84.75 26.69
C ALA A 338 15.52 -85.15 25.26
N ALA A 339 16.47 -85.92 24.70
CA ALA A 339 16.33 -87.07 23.83
C ALA A 339 16.05 -86.84 22.32
N GLY A 340 17.13 -86.87 21.55
CA GLY A 340 17.41 -88.09 20.78
C GLY A 340 16.94 -88.15 19.32
N LYS A 341 17.94 -88.46 18.49
CA LYS A 341 17.90 -89.34 17.30
C LYS A 341 17.72 -88.67 15.92
N LYS A 342 18.85 -88.65 15.20
CA LYS A 342 19.04 -88.73 13.75
C LYS A 342 18.37 -90.00 13.17
N PRO A 343 18.10 -90.12 11.85
CA PRO A 343 19.07 -89.92 10.76
C PRO A 343 18.89 -88.65 9.92
#